data_AF-A0A942NL10-F1
#
_entry.id   AF-A0A942NL10-F1
#
_cell.length_a   1.000
_cell.length_b   1.000
_cell.length_c   1.000
_cell.angle_alpha   90.00
_cell.angle_beta   90.00
_cell.angle_gamma   90.00
#
_symmetry.space_group_name_H-M   'P 1'
#
loop_
_entity.id
_entity.type
_entity.pdbx_description
1 polymer ?
#
loop_
_entity_poly.entity_id
_entity_poly.type
_entity_poly.pdbx_seq_one_letter_code
_entity_poly.pdbx_strand_id
1 'polypeptide(L)'
;MSTKQTSILLWTLSVVLMGALAVYQRTTGPTYPVRGKVLLKGETYKYKLLRTHDTGADAPFEMNVPDGITGIFRYKRFKSHDEWATIALHPENGVIKALIPNQPAAGKVEYQIALLDGETSYTLSDEPVVIRFKGNVPAYVLIPHIFFMFFAMVFSIRTGLEAIFLRRKTYLFTSITLLLFVFGGMLLGPIVQKYAFDAYWTGWPWGHDLTDNKTLAAFIFWFIAWLVLRKNHENRTWPLVATAVMLAVYLIPHSVLGSEIDHTKDQNQAKPQIESQE
;
A
#
# COMPACT_ATOMS: atom_id res chain seq x y z
N MET A 1 -22.62 -2.80 -34.50
CA MET A 1 -22.71 -3.66 -33.30
C MET A 1 -24.08 -3.54 -32.69
N SER A 2 -24.68 -4.65 -32.24
CA SER A 2 -25.91 -4.57 -31.45
C SER A 2 -25.63 -3.94 -30.08
N THR A 3 -26.63 -3.32 -29.45
CA THR A 3 -26.51 -2.77 -28.08
C THR A 3 -25.98 -3.79 -27.08
N LYS A 4 -26.29 -5.09 -27.30
CA LYS A 4 -25.79 -6.20 -26.50
C LYS A 4 -24.29 -6.42 -26.70
N GLN A 5 -23.81 -6.43 -27.95
CA GLN A 5 -22.37 -6.55 -28.26
C GLN A 5 -21.57 -5.37 -27.68
N THR A 6 -22.08 -4.15 -27.83
CA THR A 6 -21.45 -2.96 -27.23
C THR A 6 -21.39 -3.10 -25.71
N SER A 7 -22.48 -3.51 -25.05
CA SER A 7 -22.45 -3.68 -23.60
C SER A 7 -21.46 -4.74 -23.14
N ILE A 8 -21.32 -5.86 -23.86
CA ILE A 8 -20.33 -6.90 -23.54
C ILE A 8 -18.92 -6.31 -23.65
N LEU A 9 -18.63 -5.61 -24.75
CA LEU A 9 -17.33 -4.96 -24.96
C LEU A 9 -17.00 -3.97 -23.82
N LEU A 10 -17.96 -3.14 -23.41
CA LEU A 10 -17.74 -2.17 -22.33
C LEU A 10 -17.49 -2.84 -20.98
N TRP A 11 -18.15 -3.97 -20.69
CA TRP A 11 -17.86 -4.76 -19.49
C TRP A 11 -16.46 -5.37 -19.53
N THR A 12 -16.09 -6.00 -20.64
CA THR A 12 -14.74 -6.54 -20.84
C THR A 12 -13.69 -5.45 -20.66
N LEU A 13 -13.88 -4.29 -21.29
CA LEU A 13 -12.97 -3.15 -21.15
C LEU A 13 -12.87 -2.67 -19.69
N SER A 14 -14.00 -2.59 -18.96
CA SER A 14 -14.01 -2.18 -17.56
C SER A 14 -13.20 -3.11 -16.66
N VAL A 15 -13.33 -4.43 -16.87
CA VAL A 15 -12.58 -5.45 -16.11
C VAL A 15 -11.09 -5.39 -16.46
N VAL A 16 -10.73 -5.27 -17.74
CA VAL A 16 -9.34 -5.17 -18.18
C VAL A 16 -8.67 -3.91 -17.62
N LEU A 17 -9.33 -2.75 -17.69
CA LEU A 17 -8.82 -1.49 -17.14
C LEU A 17 -8.67 -1.57 -15.61
N MET A 18 -9.63 -2.15 -14.90
CA MET A 18 -9.51 -2.37 -13.45
C MET A 18 -8.32 -3.28 -13.13
N GLY A 19 -8.15 -4.39 -13.86
CA GLY A 19 -7.01 -5.29 -13.70
C GLY A 19 -5.66 -4.61 -13.92
N ALA A 20 -5.56 -3.77 -14.96
CA ALA A 20 -4.37 -2.97 -15.23
C ALA A 20 -4.05 -1.99 -14.09
N LEU A 21 -5.07 -1.30 -13.56
CA LEU A 21 -4.92 -0.40 -12.41
C LEU A 21 -4.51 -1.15 -11.14
N ALA A 22 -5.07 -2.33 -10.88
CA ALA A 22 -4.72 -3.14 -9.73
C ALA A 22 -3.24 -3.60 -9.78
N VAL A 23 -2.76 -4.00 -10.97
CA VAL A 23 -1.34 -4.33 -11.19
C VAL A 23 -0.48 -3.09 -10.97
N TYR A 24 -0.83 -1.96 -11.57
CA TYR A 24 -0.11 -0.69 -11.40
C TYR A 24 0.00 -0.27 -9.93
N GLN A 25 -1.09 -0.31 -9.18
CA GLN A 25 -1.09 0.02 -7.75
C GLN A 25 -0.23 -0.91 -6.93
N ARG A 26 -0.24 -2.21 -7.26
CA ARG A 26 0.57 -3.21 -6.54
C ARG A 26 2.05 -3.02 -6.78
N THR A 27 2.46 -2.68 -8.00
CA THR A 27 3.89 -2.55 -8.35
C THR A 27 4.48 -1.19 -7.99
N THR A 28 3.67 -0.12 -8.03
CA THR A 28 4.10 1.24 -7.65
C THR A 28 3.91 1.55 -6.17
N GLY A 29 3.18 0.70 -5.43
CA GLY A 29 2.94 0.88 -4.01
C GLY A 29 4.21 0.76 -3.16
N PRO A 30 4.33 1.53 -2.07
CA PRO A 30 5.48 1.53 -1.17
C PRO A 30 5.62 0.23 -0.38
N THR A 31 4.62 -0.66 -0.44
CA THR A 31 4.67 -1.99 0.16
C THR A 31 5.28 -3.05 -0.76
N TYR A 32 5.51 -2.73 -2.05
CA TYR A 32 6.09 -3.67 -3.00
C TYR A 32 7.58 -3.89 -2.67
N PRO A 33 8.04 -5.13 -2.43
CA PRO A 33 9.41 -5.38 -2.00
C PRO A 33 10.43 -4.96 -3.06
N VAL A 34 11.57 -4.42 -2.62
CA VAL A 34 12.69 -4.14 -3.53
C VAL A 34 13.33 -5.48 -3.87
N ARG A 35 13.38 -5.78 -5.17
CA ARG A 35 13.99 -7.00 -5.68
C ARG A 35 15.13 -6.61 -6.60
N GLY A 36 16.24 -7.32 -6.48
CA GLY A 36 17.37 -7.12 -7.37
C GLY A 36 18.22 -8.36 -7.46
N LYS A 37 19.36 -8.19 -8.11
CA LYS A 37 20.35 -9.22 -8.36
C LYS A 37 21.71 -8.66 -8.03
N VAL A 38 22.57 -9.49 -7.47
CA VAL A 38 23.97 -9.16 -7.21
C VAL A 38 24.84 -10.27 -7.80
N LEU A 39 25.96 -9.88 -8.40
CA LEU A 39 26.94 -10.80 -8.94
C LEU A 39 28.01 -11.03 -7.85
N LEU A 40 28.12 -12.26 -7.36
CA LEU A 40 29.09 -12.67 -6.34
C LEU A 40 29.87 -13.85 -6.90
N LYS A 41 31.21 -13.74 -6.92
CA LYS A 41 32.10 -14.81 -7.42
C LYS A 41 31.71 -15.39 -8.79
N GLY A 42 31.20 -14.55 -9.68
CA GLY A 42 30.78 -14.93 -11.04
C GLY A 42 29.36 -15.51 -11.15
N GLU A 43 28.66 -15.72 -10.04
CA GLU A 43 27.28 -16.20 -10.02
C GLU A 43 26.30 -15.11 -9.61
N THR A 44 25.07 -15.19 -10.14
CA THR A 44 24.03 -14.18 -9.87
C THR A 44 23.08 -14.64 -8.79
N TYR A 45 23.03 -13.90 -7.69
CA TYR A 45 22.14 -14.16 -6.56
C TYR A 45 20.99 -13.14 -6.54
N LYS A 46 19.76 -13.62 -6.31
CA LYS A 46 18.57 -12.79 -6.20
C LYS A 46 18.30 -12.46 -4.75
N TYR A 47 17.87 -11.24 -4.48
CA TYR A 47 17.46 -10.81 -3.14
C TYR A 47 16.08 -10.14 -3.15
N LYS A 48 15.46 -10.10 -1.97
CA LYS A 48 14.17 -9.45 -1.73
C LYS A 48 14.22 -8.70 -0.41
N LEU A 49 14.18 -7.38 -0.47
CA LEU A 49 14.11 -6.49 0.68
C LEU A 49 12.64 -6.16 0.95
N LEU A 50 12.15 -6.49 2.14
CA LEU A 50 10.76 -6.25 2.54
C LEU A 50 10.51 -4.76 2.81
N ARG A 51 9.34 -4.27 2.38
CA ARG A 51 8.85 -2.91 2.68
C ARG A 51 7.60 -2.88 3.53
N THR A 52 7.06 -4.04 3.86
CA THR A 52 5.98 -4.19 4.84
C THR A 52 6.13 -5.51 5.59
N HIS A 53 5.75 -5.50 6.86
CA HIS A 53 5.66 -6.68 7.71
C HIS A 53 4.53 -6.50 8.72
N ASP A 54 4.00 -7.60 9.24
CA ASP A 54 3.02 -7.54 10.32
C ASP A 54 3.71 -7.28 11.66
N THR A 55 3.05 -6.57 12.57
CA THR A 55 3.54 -6.33 13.93
C THR A 55 3.55 -7.64 14.74
N GLY A 56 4.46 -7.74 15.70
CA GLY A 56 4.51 -8.85 16.67
C GLY A 56 5.66 -9.83 16.45
N ALA A 57 6.43 -9.65 15.37
CA ALA A 57 7.68 -10.37 15.14
C ALA A 57 8.63 -9.50 14.31
N ASP A 58 9.93 -9.74 14.46
CA ASP A 58 10.95 -9.11 13.62
C ASP A 58 10.77 -9.55 12.16
N ALA A 59 10.99 -8.62 11.23
CA ALA A 59 10.86 -8.92 9.81
C ALA A 59 12.12 -9.63 9.32
N PRO A 60 12.02 -10.82 8.71
CA PRO A 60 13.19 -11.56 8.27
C PRO A 60 13.67 -11.07 6.91
N PHE A 61 14.98 -10.95 6.76
CA PHE A 61 15.68 -10.97 5.50
C PHE A 61 16.49 -12.26 5.41
N GLU A 62 16.37 -12.97 4.31
CA GLU A 62 17.16 -14.17 4.04
C GLU A 62 17.63 -14.17 2.58
N MET A 63 18.88 -14.55 2.37
CA MET A 63 19.47 -14.65 1.04
C MET A 63 20.56 -15.71 1.01
N ASN A 64 20.53 -16.56 -0.02
CA ASN A 64 21.62 -17.50 -0.27
C ASN A 64 22.85 -16.74 -0.75
N VAL A 65 24.02 -17.11 -0.23
CA VAL A 65 25.31 -16.51 -0.58
C VAL A 65 26.38 -17.59 -0.72
N PRO A 66 27.39 -17.38 -1.57
CA PRO A 66 28.51 -18.31 -1.68
C PRO A 66 29.42 -18.24 -0.45
N ASP A 67 30.24 -19.27 -0.27
CA ASP A 67 31.16 -19.37 0.88
C ASP A 67 32.13 -18.18 0.94
N GLY A 68 32.43 -17.73 2.16
CA GLY A 68 33.33 -16.61 2.42
C GLY A 68 32.70 -15.23 2.30
N ILE A 69 31.43 -15.13 1.89
CA ILE A 69 30.69 -13.86 1.91
C ILE A 69 30.14 -13.62 3.31
N THR A 70 30.39 -12.43 3.85
CA THR A 70 29.73 -11.93 5.07
C THR A 70 28.79 -10.79 4.71
N GLY A 71 27.98 -10.33 5.67
CA GLY A 71 27.07 -9.21 5.48
C GLY A 71 27.21 -8.16 6.56
N ILE A 72 26.76 -6.95 6.24
CA ILE A 72 26.52 -5.90 7.21
C ILE A 72 25.06 -5.48 7.07
N PHE A 73 24.34 -5.53 8.17
CA PHE A 73 22.99 -4.99 8.31
C PHE A 73 23.05 -3.69 9.09
N ARG A 74 22.55 -2.61 8.50
CA ARG A 74 22.39 -1.32 9.19
C ARG A 74 20.93 -0.96 9.26
N TYR A 75 20.48 -0.47 10.41
CA TYR A 75 19.11 -0.01 10.57
C TYR A 75 18.98 1.12 11.60
N LYS A 76 17.88 1.86 11.50
CA LYS A 76 17.42 2.82 12.50
C LYS A 76 15.92 3.06 12.36
N ARG A 77 15.27 3.64 13.37
CA ARG A 77 13.87 4.06 13.24
C ARG A 77 13.74 5.18 12.19
N PHE A 78 12.71 5.12 11.37
CA PHE A 78 12.41 6.17 10.38
C PHE A 78 12.01 7.47 11.08
N LYS A 79 12.41 8.63 10.54
CA LYS A 79 12.16 9.96 11.17
C LYS A 79 12.52 9.96 12.66
N SER A 80 13.75 9.58 12.96
CA SER A 80 14.30 9.58 14.32
C SER A 80 15.65 10.29 14.34
N HIS A 81 16.09 10.67 15.54
CA HIS A 81 17.46 11.14 15.81
C HIS A 81 18.40 9.98 16.17
N ASP A 82 17.99 8.73 15.90
CA ASP A 82 18.80 7.56 16.22
C ASP A 82 20.03 7.50 15.32
N GLU A 83 21.15 7.06 15.90
CA GLU A 83 22.31 6.62 15.13
C GLU A 83 22.03 5.28 14.45
N TRP A 84 22.75 5.01 13.36
CA TRP A 84 22.64 3.74 12.65
C TRP A 84 23.22 2.60 13.48
N ALA A 85 22.37 1.68 13.92
CA ALA A 85 22.81 0.41 14.47
C ALA A 85 23.42 -0.43 13.33
N THR A 86 24.58 -1.04 13.58
CA THR A 86 25.28 -1.89 12.60
C THR A 86 25.51 -3.28 13.19
N ILE A 87 25.07 -4.31 12.47
CA ILE A 87 25.18 -5.71 12.86
C ILE A 87 25.93 -6.46 11.77
N ALA A 88 27.00 -7.17 12.14
CA ALA A 88 27.68 -8.09 11.24
C ALA A 88 26.84 -9.36 11.07
N LEU A 89 26.66 -9.79 9.83
CA LEU A 89 25.94 -10.99 9.47
C LEU A 89 26.93 -12.06 9.02
N HIS A 90 26.84 -13.23 9.62
CA HIS A 90 27.60 -14.39 9.20
C HIS A 90 26.66 -15.39 8.52
N PRO A 91 27.06 -15.99 7.38
CA PRO A 91 26.25 -16.99 6.73
C PRO A 91 26.15 -18.25 7.58
N GLU A 92 24.94 -18.80 7.69
CA GLU A 92 24.68 -20.11 8.29
C GLU A 92 24.14 -21.03 7.20
N ASN A 93 24.84 -22.14 6.92
CA ASN A 93 24.48 -23.10 5.86
C ASN A 93 24.29 -22.44 4.47
N GLY A 94 25.16 -21.48 4.12
CA GLY A 94 25.09 -20.75 2.85
C GLY A 94 23.99 -19.69 2.77
N VAL A 95 23.37 -19.33 3.91
CA VAL A 95 22.30 -18.34 3.99
C VAL A 95 22.68 -17.22 4.95
N ILE A 96 22.65 -15.97 4.48
CA ILE A 96 22.72 -14.80 5.34
C ILE A 96 21.31 -14.44 5.79
N LYS A 97 21.15 -14.25 7.10
CA LYS A 97 19.90 -13.86 7.74
C LYS A 97 20.07 -12.55 8.48
N ALA A 98 19.07 -11.69 8.41
CA ALA A 98 18.95 -10.50 9.26
C ALA A 98 17.52 -10.39 9.79
N LEU A 99 17.39 -9.90 11.02
CA LEU A 99 16.11 -9.63 11.65
C LEU A 99 15.97 -8.12 11.79
N ILE A 100 15.00 -7.56 11.08
CA ILE A 100 14.69 -6.14 11.18
C ILE A 100 13.76 -5.96 12.38
N PRO A 101 14.14 -5.15 13.39
CA PRO A 101 13.41 -5.11 14.65
C PRO A 101 11.95 -4.70 14.47
N ASN A 102 11.07 -5.46 15.12
CA ASN A 102 9.64 -5.19 15.16
C ASN A 102 9.35 -3.76 15.63
N GLN A 103 8.31 -3.15 15.06
CA GLN A 103 7.79 -1.86 15.49
C GLN A 103 6.29 -1.97 15.82
N PRO A 104 5.73 -1.04 16.61
CA PRO A 104 4.29 -0.89 16.72
C PRO A 104 3.65 -0.57 15.36
N ALA A 105 2.33 -0.70 15.27
CA ALA A 105 1.58 -0.41 14.06
C ALA A 105 1.82 1.04 13.59
N ALA A 106 1.98 1.23 12.27
CA ALA A 106 2.41 2.48 11.63
C ALA A 106 3.88 2.90 11.90
N GLY A 107 4.62 2.15 12.71
CA GLY A 107 6.05 2.30 12.87
C GLY A 107 6.83 1.90 11.62
N LYS A 108 7.97 2.56 11.41
CA LYS A 108 8.82 2.36 10.24
C LYS A 108 10.28 2.24 10.63
N VAL A 109 11.00 1.37 9.92
CA VAL A 109 12.45 1.19 10.07
C VAL A 109 13.11 1.46 8.73
N GLU A 110 14.17 2.26 8.74
CA GLU A 110 15.10 2.38 7.61
C GLU A 110 16.17 1.33 7.79
N TYR A 111 16.46 0.57 6.74
CA TYR A 111 17.53 -0.41 6.78
C TYR A 111 18.26 -0.56 5.44
N GLN A 112 19.50 -1.02 5.53
CA GLN A 112 20.35 -1.31 4.38
C GLN A 112 21.16 -2.56 4.67
N ILE A 113 21.40 -3.35 3.63
CA ILE A 113 22.20 -4.56 3.69
C ILE A 113 23.30 -4.45 2.63
N ALA A 114 24.53 -4.70 3.06
CA ALA A 114 25.68 -4.83 2.19
C ALA A 114 26.32 -6.21 2.38
N LEU A 115 26.84 -6.79 1.30
CA LEU A 115 27.58 -8.03 1.32
C LEU A 115 29.07 -7.72 1.17
N LEU A 116 29.92 -8.48 1.85
CA LEU A 116 31.36 -8.31 1.84
C LEU A 116 32.04 -9.57 1.30
N ASP A 117 32.91 -9.38 0.31
CA ASP A 117 33.85 -10.38 -0.21
C ASP A 117 35.28 -9.87 0.01
N GLY A 118 35.86 -10.19 1.16
CA GLY A 118 37.14 -9.62 1.59
C GLY A 118 37.05 -8.09 1.74
N GLU A 119 37.76 -7.35 0.88
CA GLU A 119 37.74 -5.88 0.84
C GLU A 119 36.63 -5.30 -0.04
N THR A 120 35.98 -6.13 -0.87
CA THR A 120 34.94 -5.65 -1.80
C THR A 120 33.58 -5.63 -1.12
N SER A 121 32.86 -4.51 -1.22
CA SER A 121 31.51 -4.34 -0.68
C SER A 121 30.48 -4.21 -1.78
N TYR A 122 29.38 -4.96 -1.65
CA TYR A 122 28.23 -4.97 -2.55
C TYR A 122 26.98 -4.55 -1.79
N THR A 123 26.57 -3.29 -1.95
CA THR A 123 25.32 -2.79 -1.36
C THR A 123 24.11 -3.32 -2.13
N LEU A 124 23.13 -3.90 -1.44
CA LEU A 124 21.93 -4.47 -2.08
C LEU A 124 20.92 -3.40 -2.53
N SER A 125 21.02 -2.17 -2.07
CA SER A 125 20.17 -1.04 -2.47
C SER A 125 20.93 0.26 -2.25
N ASP A 126 20.99 1.11 -3.28
CA ASP A 126 21.69 2.41 -3.21
C ASP A 126 21.08 3.31 -2.13
N GLU A 127 19.76 3.35 -2.07
CA GLU A 127 19.00 4.06 -1.03
C GLU A 127 18.55 3.09 0.09
N PRO A 128 18.51 3.53 1.36
CA PRO A 128 17.96 2.74 2.45
C PRO A 128 16.50 2.35 2.18
N VAL A 129 16.18 1.10 2.45
CA VAL A 129 14.82 0.58 2.32
C VAL A 129 14.03 0.92 3.57
N VAL A 130 12.87 1.54 3.37
CA VAL A 130 11.91 1.81 4.45
C VAL A 130 10.91 0.66 4.53
N ILE A 131 10.89 -0.06 5.66
CA ILE A 131 9.86 -1.04 5.99
C ILE A 131 8.82 -0.44 6.92
N ARG A 132 7.53 -0.69 6.65
CA ARG A 132 6.40 -0.28 7.49
C ARG A 132 5.74 -1.47 8.17
N PHE A 133 5.55 -1.38 9.47
CA PHE A 133 4.84 -2.37 10.27
C PHE A 133 3.34 -2.04 10.34
N LYS A 134 2.50 -3.08 10.22
CA LYS A 134 1.04 -2.98 10.31
C LYS A 134 0.47 -4.12 11.16
N GLY A 135 -0.65 -3.87 11.83
CA GLY A 135 -1.38 -4.93 12.52
C GLY A 135 -1.91 -5.99 11.56
N ASN A 136 -2.12 -7.20 12.08
CA ASN A 136 -2.73 -8.28 11.33
C ASN A 136 -4.23 -7.98 11.10
N VAL A 137 -4.65 -7.98 9.84
CA VAL A 137 -6.04 -7.73 9.46
C VAL A 137 -6.73 -9.07 9.20
N PRO A 138 -7.79 -9.43 9.95
CA PRO A 138 -8.47 -10.70 9.75
C PRO A 138 -9.00 -10.86 8.32
N ALA A 139 -8.80 -12.06 7.75
CA ALA A 139 -9.18 -12.35 6.37
C ALA A 139 -10.69 -12.14 6.09
N TYR A 140 -11.55 -12.42 7.08
CA TYR A 140 -13.00 -12.21 6.96
C TYR A 140 -13.40 -10.73 6.86
N VAL A 141 -12.51 -9.78 7.17
CA VAL A 141 -12.71 -8.35 6.94
C VAL A 141 -12.03 -7.92 5.64
N LEU A 142 -10.77 -8.34 5.45
CA LEU A 142 -9.95 -7.92 4.32
C LEU A 142 -10.50 -8.42 2.98
N ILE A 143 -10.95 -9.68 2.91
CA ILE A 143 -11.46 -10.27 1.67
C ILE A 143 -12.74 -9.54 1.20
N PRO A 144 -13.77 -9.34 2.05
CA PRO A 144 -14.92 -8.53 1.66
C PRO A 144 -14.55 -7.10 1.27
N HIS A 145 -13.64 -6.44 2.00
CA HIS A 145 -13.19 -5.08 1.68
C HIS A 145 -12.64 -5.00 0.25
N ILE A 146 -11.69 -5.87 -0.10
CA ILE A 146 -11.08 -5.91 -1.44
C ILE A 146 -12.13 -6.22 -2.50
N PHE A 147 -13.03 -7.17 -2.23
CA PHE A 147 -14.13 -7.49 -3.14
C PHE A 147 -14.98 -6.25 -3.44
N PHE A 148 -15.50 -5.56 -2.42
CA PHE A 148 -16.34 -4.38 -2.63
C PHE A 148 -15.59 -3.25 -3.35
N MET A 149 -14.32 -3.02 -3.04
CA MET A 149 -13.50 -2.00 -3.70
C MET A 149 -13.25 -2.30 -5.18
N PHE A 150 -12.92 -3.55 -5.51
CA PHE A 150 -12.66 -3.95 -6.89
C PHE A 150 -13.94 -3.87 -7.73
N PHE A 151 -15.07 -4.36 -7.20
CA PHE A 151 -16.34 -4.27 -7.90
C PHE A 151 -16.81 -2.82 -8.03
N ALA A 152 -16.63 -1.97 -6.99
CA ALA A 152 -16.92 -0.53 -7.10
C ALA A 152 -16.11 0.12 -8.24
N MET A 153 -14.83 -0.24 -8.39
CA MET A 153 -14.00 0.27 -9.50
C MET A 153 -14.48 -0.22 -10.87
N VAL A 154 -14.81 -1.52 -11.01
CA VAL A 154 -15.34 -2.04 -12.29
C VAL A 154 -16.64 -1.32 -12.66
N PHE A 155 -17.57 -1.17 -11.71
CA PHE A 155 -18.83 -0.48 -11.94
C PHE A 155 -18.64 1.02 -12.20
N SER A 156 -17.66 1.67 -11.57
CA SER A 156 -17.26 3.04 -11.85
C SER A 156 -16.83 3.24 -13.30
N ILE A 157 -15.85 2.45 -13.76
CA ILE A 157 -15.37 2.51 -15.16
C ILE A 157 -16.53 2.19 -16.12
N ARG A 158 -17.33 1.17 -15.80
CA ARG A 158 -18.50 0.79 -16.60
C ARG A 158 -19.53 1.91 -16.68
N THR A 159 -19.73 2.67 -15.61
CA THR A 159 -20.63 3.82 -15.54
C THR A 159 -20.12 4.96 -16.41
N GLY A 160 -18.82 5.28 -16.34
CA GLY A 160 -18.20 6.29 -17.21
C GLY A 160 -18.36 5.92 -18.69
N LEU A 161 -18.08 4.67 -19.05
CA LEU A 161 -18.29 4.18 -20.41
C LEU A 161 -19.78 4.18 -20.81
N GLU A 162 -20.69 3.83 -19.90
CA GLU A 162 -22.14 3.90 -20.15
C GLU A 162 -22.58 5.33 -20.48
N ALA A 163 -22.11 6.31 -19.71
CA ALA A 163 -22.46 7.71 -19.88
C ALA A 163 -22.03 8.25 -21.26
N ILE A 164 -20.92 7.76 -21.81
CA ILE A 164 -20.42 8.13 -23.14
C ILE A 164 -21.26 7.48 -24.24
N PHE A 165 -21.40 6.15 -24.20
CA PHE A 165 -21.83 5.36 -25.36
C PHE A 165 -23.32 4.97 -25.38
N LEU A 166 -23.93 4.63 -24.25
CA LEU A 166 -25.24 3.95 -24.22
C LEU A 166 -26.33 4.69 -23.42
N ARG A 167 -25.96 5.27 -22.27
CA ARG A 167 -26.76 6.20 -21.43
C ARG A 167 -27.98 5.62 -20.72
N ARG A 168 -28.39 4.39 -21.02
CA ARG A 168 -29.66 3.84 -20.51
C ARG A 168 -29.57 3.40 -19.05
N LYS A 169 -28.39 2.91 -18.63
CA LYS A 169 -28.20 2.31 -17.30
C LYS A 169 -27.32 3.13 -16.35
N THR A 170 -27.02 4.39 -16.69
CA THR A 170 -26.10 5.24 -15.92
C THR A 170 -26.54 5.41 -14.47
N TYR A 171 -27.84 5.64 -14.21
CA TYR A 171 -28.37 5.76 -12.85
C TYR A 171 -28.24 4.47 -12.03
N LEU A 172 -28.58 3.33 -12.64
CA LEU A 172 -28.46 2.03 -11.99
C LEU A 172 -27.00 1.72 -11.63
N PHE A 173 -26.08 1.88 -12.59
CA PHE A 173 -24.67 1.61 -12.35
C PHE A 173 -24.07 2.59 -11.35
N THR A 174 -24.44 3.87 -11.38
CA THR A 174 -24.04 4.85 -10.36
C THR A 174 -24.51 4.44 -8.97
N SER A 175 -25.76 3.99 -8.85
CA SER A 175 -26.32 3.53 -7.56
C SER A 175 -25.59 2.28 -7.04
N ILE A 176 -25.26 1.33 -7.93
CA ILE A 176 -24.47 0.14 -7.58
C ILE A 176 -23.04 0.54 -7.17
N THR A 177 -22.37 1.39 -7.94
CA THR A 177 -21.02 1.89 -7.61
C THR A 177 -21.01 2.54 -6.23
N LEU A 178 -21.95 3.45 -5.96
CA LEU A 178 -22.05 4.14 -4.68
C LEU A 178 -22.29 3.14 -3.53
N LEU A 179 -23.21 2.18 -3.71
CA LEU A 179 -23.50 1.17 -2.69
C LEU A 179 -22.27 0.31 -2.37
N LEU A 180 -21.59 -0.21 -3.40
CA LEU A 180 -20.37 -0.99 -3.25
C LEU A 180 -19.26 -0.16 -2.56
N PHE A 181 -19.16 1.12 -2.91
CA PHE A 181 -18.16 2.01 -2.34
C PHE A 181 -18.46 2.40 -0.89
N VAL A 182 -19.73 2.49 -0.49
CA VAL A 182 -20.12 2.65 0.93
C VAL A 182 -19.65 1.45 1.73
N PHE A 183 -19.97 0.23 1.30
CA PHE A 183 -19.57 -0.98 2.03
C PHE A 183 -18.06 -1.19 2.01
N GLY A 184 -17.42 -1.06 0.85
CA GLY A 184 -15.98 -1.28 0.70
C GLY A 184 -15.15 -0.16 1.31
N GLY A 185 -15.38 1.08 0.90
CA GLY A 185 -14.57 2.25 1.26
C GLY A 185 -14.94 2.85 2.61
N MET A 186 -16.22 3.16 2.84
CA MET A 186 -16.64 3.94 4.02
C MET A 186 -16.94 3.09 5.27
N LEU A 187 -17.27 1.81 5.12
CA LEU A 187 -17.52 0.91 6.25
C LEU A 187 -16.33 -0.02 6.51
N LEU A 188 -16.00 -0.88 5.55
CA LEU A 188 -14.93 -1.86 5.74
C LEU A 188 -13.53 -1.23 5.71
N GLY A 189 -13.33 -0.12 4.98
CA GLY A 189 -12.06 0.61 4.96
C GLY A 189 -11.59 1.04 6.36
N PRO A 190 -12.39 1.83 7.09
CA PRO A 190 -12.13 2.19 8.49
C PRO A 190 -11.87 1.00 9.41
N ILE A 191 -12.60 -0.10 9.22
CA ILE A 191 -12.41 -1.31 10.03
C ILE A 191 -11.04 -1.94 9.73
N VAL A 192 -10.67 -2.08 8.45
CA VAL A 192 -9.34 -2.57 8.05
C VAL A 192 -8.24 -1.66 8.61
N GLN A 193 -8.45 -0.34 8.58
CA GLN A 193 -7.52 0.63 9.13
C GLN A 193 -7.37 0.50 10.64
N LYS A 194 -8.47 0.26 11.36
CA LYS A 194 -8.43 0.01 12.81
C LYS A 194 -7.59 -1.23 13.14
N TYR A 195 -7.74 -2.32 12.39
CA TYR A 195 -6.90 -3.50 12.60
C TYR A 195 -5.43 -3.23 12.24
N ALA A 196 -5.16 -2.46 11.18
CA ALA A 196 -3.81 -2.25 10.68
C ALA A 196 -3.02 -1.18 11.46
N PHE A 197 -3.67 -0.14 11.97
CA PHE A 197 -3.03 1.07 12.53
C PHE A 197 -3.70 1.61 13.80
N ASP A 198 -4.62 0.83 14.39
CA ASP A 198 -5.36 1.18 15.61
C ASP A 198 -6.23 2.46 15.52
N ALA A 199 -6.47 2.98 14.31
CA ALA A 199 -7.32 4.15 14.06
C ALA A 199 -8.39 3.83 13.01
N TYR A 200 -9.64 4.28 13.23
CA TYR A 200 -10.73 4.10 12.26
C TYR A 200 -10.66 5.08 11.09
N TRP A 201 -10.18 6.30 11.33
CA TRP A 201 -10.10 7.33 10.32
C TRP A 201 -9.05 8.35 10.73
N THR A 202 -8.17 8.67 9.79
CA THR A 202 -7.06 9.62 9.94
C THR A 202 -7.05 10.67 8.84
N GLY A 203 -8.09 10.69 8.00
CA GLY A 203 -8.35 11.75 7.03
C GLY A 203 -9.10 12.94 7.63
N TRP A 204 -9.39 13.91 6.78
CA TRP A 204 -10.19 15.08 7.10
C TRP A 204 -11.58 14.67 7.62
N PRO A 205 -12.15 15.36 8.62
CA PRO A 205 -11.64 16.58 9.27
C PRO A 205 -10.64 16.37 10.41
N TRP A 206 -10.39 15.12 10.85
CA TRP A 206 -9.61 14.84 12.06
C TRP A 206 -8.12 14.61 11.81
N GLY A 207 -7.70 14.42 10.56
CA GLY A 207 -6.30 14.26 10.20
C GLY A 207 -6.00 14.56 8.73
N HIS A 208 -4.82 14.13 8.30
CA HIS A 208 -4.26 14.44 6.98
C HIS A 208 -3.85 13.21 6.18
N ASP A 209 -4.25 11.99 6.57
CA ASP A 209 -3.93 10.77 5.81
C ASP A 209 -4.51 10.88 4.40
N LEU A 210 -3.61 10.79 3.42
CA LEU A 210 -3.92 10.90 2.02
C LEU A 210 -4.86 9.77 1.56
N THR A 211 -4.75 8.57 2.13
CA THR A 211 -5.53 7.38 1.77
C THR A 211 -7.01 7.57 2.10
N ASP A 212 -7.28 8.11 3.29
CA ASP A 212 -8.63 8.39 3.77
C ASP A 212 -9.22 9.57 3.00
N ASN A 213 -8.44 10.63 2.79
CA ASN A 213 -8.86 11.81 2.04
C ASN A 213 -9.21 11.49 0.58
N LYS A 214 -8.41 10.65 -0.07
CA LYS A 214 -8.69 10.13 -1.41
C LYS A 214 -10.01 9.37 -1.47
N THR A 215 -10.24 8.51 -0.49
CA THR A 215 -11.46 7.70 -0.40
C THR A 215 -12.68 8.59 -0.18
N LEU A 216 -12.58 9.57 0.71
CA LEU A 216 -13.63 10.55 0.96
C LEU A 216 -13.93 11.41 -0.28
N ALA A 217 -12.91 11.90 -0.98
CA ALA A 217 -13.09 12.67 -2.20
C ALA A 217 -13.83 11.86 -3.26
N ALA A 218 -13.39 10.63 -3.55
CA ALA A 218 -14.09 9.75 -4.48
C ALA A 218 -15.56 9.51 -4.06
N PHE A 219 -15.81 9.31 -2.76
CA PHE A 219 -17.15 9.10 -2.23
C PHE A 219 -18.06 10.32 -2.47
N ILE A 220 -17.58 11.53 -2.15
CA ILE A 220 -18.34 12.77 -2.33
C ILE A 220 -18.74 12.96 -3.80
N PHE A 221 -17.82 12.77 -4.74
CA PHE A 221 -18.14 12.90 -6.17
C PHE A 221 -19.16 11.85 -6.65
N TRP A 222 -19.04 10.60 -6.18
CA TRP A 222 -20.03 9.56 -6.48
C TRP A 222 -21.40 9.86 -5.87
N PHE A 223 -21.44 10.41 -4.66
CA PHE A 223 -22.66 10.81 -3.99
C PHE A 223 -23.35 11.98 -4.73
N ILE A 224 -22.59 12.99 -5.16
CA ILE A 224 -23.11 14.10 -5.98
C ILE A 224 -23.63 13.57 -7.32
N ALA A 225 -22.88 12.69 -8.00
CA ALA A 225 -23.33 12.08 -9.26
C ALA A 225 -24.64 11.33 -9.09
N TRP A 226 -24.81 10.60 -7.99
CA TRP A 226 -26.05 9.93 -7.66
C TRP A 226 -27.20 10.90 -7.41
N LEU A 227 -26.99 11.97 -6.63
CA LEU A 227 -28.02 13.00 -6.36
C LEU A 227 -28.49 13.70 -7.64
N VAL A 228 -27.56 14.04 -8.52
CA VAL A 228 -27.88 14.68 -9.81
C VAL A 228 -28.63 13.71 -10.71
N LEU A 229 -28.15 12.47 -10.84
CA LEU A 229 -28.82 11.47 -11.66
C LEU A 229 -30.20 11.09 -11.11
N ARG A 230 -30.43 11.15 -9.79
CA ARG A 230 -31.76 10.93 -9.20
C ARG A 230 -32.79 11.96 -9.68
N LYS A 231 -32.35 13.19 -10.01
CA LYS A 231 -33.21 14.26 -10.55
C LYS A 231 -33.24 14.28 -12.08
N ASN A 232 -32.11 14.00 -12.72
CA ASN A 232 -31.96 14.02 -14.16
C ASN A 232 -31.13 12.80 -14.63
N HIS A 233 -31.82 11.75 -15.05
CA HIS A 233 -31.22 10.48 -15.48
C HIS A 233 -30.36 10.62 -16.74
N GLU A 234 -30.52 11.70 -17.51
CA GLU A 234 -29.76 11.94 -18.74
C GLU A 234 -28.43 12.68 -18.52
N ASN A 235 -28.15 13.14 -17.29
CA ASN A 235 -26.92 13.87 -16.98
C ASN A 235 -25.68 12.97 -17.21
N ARG A 236 -24.71 13.48 -17.98
CA ARG A 236 -23.45 12.77 -18.27
C ARG A 236 -22.26 13.32 -17.51
N THR A 237 -22.31 14.61 -17.18
CA THR A 237 -21.16 15.33 -16.66
C THR A 237 -20.74 14.77 -15.31
N TRP A 238 -21.66 14.64 -14.37
CA TRP A 238 -21.31 14.23 -13.00
C TRP A 238 -20.83 12.78 -12.88
N PRO A 239 -21.45 11.78 -13.54
CA PRO A 239 -20.92 10.41 -13.55
C PRO A 239 -19.54 10.30 -14.20
N LEU A 240 -19.27 11.10 -15.25
CA LEU A 240 -17.95 11.15 -15.88
C LEU A 240 -16.92 11.80 -14.96
N VAL A 241 -17.26 12.91 -14.32
CA VAL A 241 -16.39 13.56 -13.33
C VAL A 241 -16.11 12.61 -12.17
N ALA A 242 -17.12 11.92 -11.62
CA ALA A 242 -16.92 10.96 -10.55
C ALA A 242 -16.03 9.78 -10.96
N THR A 243 -16.20 9.27 -12.18
CA THR A 243 -15.32 8.23 -12.74
C THR A 243 -13.89 8.74 -12.87
N ALA A 244 -13.69 9.95 -13.41
CA ALA A 244 -12.37 10.56 -13.57
C ALA A 244 -11.69 10.80 -12.22
N VAL A 245 -12.40 11.32 -11.23
CA VAL A 245 -11.89 11.51 -9.86
C VAL A 245 -11.50 10.17 -9.24
N MET A 246 -12.34 9.14 -9.38
CA MET A 246 -12.02 7.81 -8.86
C MET A 246 -10.77 7.22 -9.54
N LEU A 247 -10.63 7.36 -10.86
CA LEU A 247 -9.42 6.94 -11.57
C LEU A 247 -8.19 7.73 -11.11
N ALA A 248 -8.29 9.05 -10.97
CA ALA A 248 -7.20 9.89 -10.47
C ALA A 248 -6.76 9.49 -9.07
N VAL A 249 -7.71 9.24 -8.16
CA VAL A 249 -7.45 8.74 -6.81
C VAL A 249 -6.66 7.43 -6.84
N TYR A 250 -7.03 6.51 -7.72
CA TYR A 250 -6.38 5.20 -7.84
C TYR A 250 -5.02 5.26 -8.58
N LEU A 251 -4.78 6.28 -9.41
CA LEU A 251 -3.49 6.49 -10.07
C LEU A 251 -2.44 7.04 -9.10
N ILE A 252 -2.83 7.72 -8.02
CA ILE A 252 -1.88 8.14 -7.00
C ILE A 252 -1.54 6.92 -6.13
N PRO A 253 -0.27 6.46 -6.06
CA PRO A 253 0.09 5.25 -5.34
C PRO A 253 -0.42 5.26 -3.89
N HIS A 254 -0.86 4.09 -3.42
CA HIS A 254 -1.32 3.92 -2.04
C HIS A 254 -0.19 4.26 -1.07
N SER A 255 -0.49 4.84 0.10
CA SER A 255 0.48 5.04 1.18
C SER A 255 1.68 5.98 0.89
N VAL A 256 1.60 6.87 -0.11
CA VAL A 256 2.63 7.93 -0.30
C VAL A 256 2.67 8.91 0.88
N LEU A 257 1.60 9.02 1.67
CA LEU A 257 1.50 9.83 2.90
C LEU A 257 0.43 9.20 3.83
N GLY A 258 0.62 7.93 4.18
CA GLY A 258 -0.29 7.23 5.10
C GLY A 258 0.01 7.54 6.56
N SER A 259 -0.76 6.97 7.49
CA SER A 259 -0.44 7.05 8.93
C SER A 259 1.02 6.65 9.24
N GLU A 260 1.74 7.50 9.97
CA GLU A 260 3.17 7.37 10.24
C GLU A 260 3.45 7.80 11.69
N ILE A 261 4.33 7.05 12.37
CA ILE A 261 4.87 7.49 13.66
C ILE A 261 6.07 8.40 13.39
N ASP A 262 6.09 9.58 14.03
CA ASP A 262 7.18 10.54 13.96
C ASP A 262 7.97 10.51 15.27
N HIS A 263 9.01 9.69 15.29
CA HIS A 263 9.84 9.49 16.49
C HIS A 263 10.65 10.73 16.89
N THR A 264 10.73 11.77 16.05
CA THR A 264 11.33 13.05 16.44
C THR A 264 10.51 13.79 17.50
N LYS A 265 9.20 13.51 17.61
CA LYS A 265 8.28 14.19 18.53
C LYS A 265 8.14 13.51 19.89
N ASP A 266 8.60 12.27 20.03
CA ASP A 266 8.42 11.43 21.23
C ASP A 266 9.50 11.62 22.31
N GLN A 267 10.50 12.48 22.11
CA GLN A 267 11.65 12.62 23.02
C GLN A 267 11.36 13.19 24.43
N ASN A 268 10.11 13.51 24.78
CA ASN A 268 9.78 13.85 26.16
C ASN A 268 9.61 12.63 27.10
N GLN A 269 9.78 11.39 26.65
CA GLN A 269 9.52 10.21 27.51
C GLN A 269 10.57 9.07 27.54
N ALA A 270 11.76 9.19 26.94
CA ALA A 270 12.76 8.13 27.04
C ALA A 270 14.18 8.64 27.27
N LYS A 271 14.50 8.98 28.53
CA LYS A 271 15.87 8.81 29.05
C LYS A 271 15.98 7.37 29.56
N PRO A 272 16.89 6.54 29.03
CA PRO A 272 17.20 5.26 29.65
C PRO A 272 17.79 5.52 31.03
N GLN A 273 17.14 5.01 32.09
CA GLN A 273 17.76 4.88 33.39
C GLN A 273 18.87 3.83 33.25
N ILE A 274 20.11 4.29 33.23
CA ILE A 274 21.27 3.44 33.49
C ILE A 274 21.23 3.17 34.99
N GLU A 275 20.69 2.03 35.38
CA GLU A 275 20.80 1.53 36.73
C GLU A 275 22.22 0.96 36.89
N SER A 276 23.13 1.81 37.37
CA SER A 276 24.39 1.39 37.96
C SER A 276 24.07 0.70 39.28
N GLN A 277 24.21 -0.62 39.32
CA GLN A 277 24.33 -1.34 40.59
C GLN A 277 25.80 -1.73 40.77
N GLU A 278 26.40 -1.11 41.78
CA GLU A 278 27.62 -1.52 42.49
C GLU A 278 27.46 -2.92 43.10
#